data_AF-A0A3B0UMN1-F1
#
_entry.id   AF-A0A3B0UMN1-F1
#
_cell.length_a   1.000
_cell.length_b   1.000
_cell.length_c   1.000
_cell.angle_alpha   90.00
_cell.angle_beta   90.00
_cell.angle_gamma   90.00
#
_symmetry.space_group_name_H-M   'P 1'
#
loop_
_entity.id
_entity.type
_entity.pdbx_description
1 polymer ?
#
loop_
_entity_poly.entity_id
_entity_poly.type
_entity_poly.pdbx_seq_one_letter_code
_entity_poly.pdbx_strand_id
1 'polypeptide(L)'
;RVTFICQKLLTKTSLRTIWQGMGDITKRAVSTAYHNDGEFDTAAFIAQYGQLPPRPKQGDDWYSRYYPEPILFDLFVMDGQIAEDLMPLLADLILPLERFKLEGIEQLPTEVERSGYEWDVTSIETEMIGRADLLAYLQMVEQKQLKFGAKNNRLTAASVRKVINNLMNGDYREPLGSVTGRTTIRPFGLDVFTQESGLMTRTGKLTKAGRDYLHTQNPETVLTAFEKWRDSGKFDELHRLRQLSGVKSRRSRITPVAPRREKVLEALSWCPVDKWIDINDFYRAVIIWDFDFEVEKTDYTNLYVGSRRYGELYGENYWTIVNGLYINAVIWEYLGTIGVVDVAFTDDEDASFVNASHYSDEPVSLFDGLLYFRINRWGAFLLGQADEYTPAKPKQKALFKIDADRQLHLLADLLPNERLQLEAMAELVDEKTYQLSEMKLLTAVESGQSFEQLTIFLGAKHKGKMLVSVSKWLSQLQKNMSAFKEGETAVIIHLTQPKLLKLSQQDKILAKLCQKIDGKTILVPSSKLTRFRRRLKALGYLLT
;
A
#
# COMPACT_ATOMS: atom_id res chain seq x y z
N ARG A 1 -32.80 19.63 49.33
CA ARG A 1 -31.62 18.98 48.72
C ARG A 1 -30.99 19.90 47.67
N VAL A 2 -31.72 20.30 46.62
CA VAL A 2 -31.25 21.28 45.60
C VAL A 2 -30.70 22.57 46.22
N THR A 3 -31.44 23.22 47.12
CA THR A 3 -30.98 24.46 47.80
C THR A 3 -29.66 24.29 48.55
N PHE A 4 -29.42 23.12 49.15
CA PHE A 4 -28.18 22.83 49.86
C PHE A 4 -27.01 22.64 48.88
N ILE A 5 -27.24 21.96 47.75
CA ILE A 5 -26.24 21.77 46.69
C ILE A 5 -25.86 23.11 46.07
N CYS A 6 -26.84 23.93 45.68
CA CYS A 6 -26.60 25.28 45.16
C CYS A 6 -25.81 26.13 46.17
N GLN A 7 -26.20 26.13 47.45
CA GLN A 7 -25.48 26.87 48.48
C GLN A 7 -24.01 26.42 48.61
N LYS A 8 -23.74 25.13 48.47
CA LYS A 8 -22.38 24.57 48.55
C LYS A 8 -21.55 24.88 47.31
N LEU A 9 -22.11 24.79 46.11
CA LEU A 9 -21.39 25.07 44.86
C LEU A 9 -21.18 26.57 44.62
N LEU A 10 -22.13 27.42 45.02
CA LEU A 10 -22.01 28.88 44.83
C LEU A 10 -21.15 29.56 45.91
N THR A 11 -20.66 28.83 46.92
CA THR A 11 -19.76 29.35 47.95
C THR A 11 -18.31 29.00 47.63
N LYS A 12 -17.47 29.99 47.32
CA LYS A 12 -16.04 29.80 46.91
C LYS A 12 -15.26 28.81 47.79
N THR A 13 -15.38 28.88 49.12
CA THR A 13 -14.66 27.99 50.04
C THR A 13 -15.13 26.55 49.93
N SER A 14 -16.45 26.33 49.88
CA SER A 14 -17.02 24.98 49.75
C SER A 14 -16.75 24.40 48.37
N LEU A 15 -16.85 25.22 47.32
CA LEU A 15 -16.50 24.86 45.94
C LEU A 15 -15.05 24.37 45.82
N ARG A 16 -14.09 25.08 46.45
CA ARG A 16 -12.68 24.67 46.49
C ARG A 16 -12.48 23.33 47.19
N THR A 17 -13.16 23.08 48.30
CA THR A 17 -13.08 21.80 49.01
C THR A 17 -13.64 20.65 48.16
N ILE A 18 -14.77 20.87 47.49
CA ILE A 18 -15.38 19.87 46.58
C ILE A 18 -14.41 19.60 45.41
N TRP A 19 -13.85 20.65 44.81
CA TRP A 19 -12.87 20.56 43.74
C TRP A 19 -11.63 19.75 44.14
N GLN A 20 -11.09 19.98 45.34
CA GLN A 20 -9.94 19.24 45.86
C GLN A 20 -10.24 17.75 46.07
N GLY A 21 -11.49 17.40 46.40
CA GLY A 21 -11.94 16.02 46.56
C GLY A 21 -12.10 15.25 45.23
N MET A 22 -12.01 15.91 44.08
CA MET A 22 -12.09 15.27 42.78
C MET A 22 -10.76 14.64 42.36
N GLY A 23 -10.82 13.45 41.74
CA GLY A 23 -9.69 12.85 41.05
C GLY A 23 -9.29 13.65 39.80
N ASP A 24 -8.09 13.40 39.28
CA ASP A 24 -7.54 14.21 38.19
C ASP A 24 -8.37 14.14 36.91
N ILE A 25 -8.87 12.95 36.54
CA ILE A 25 -9.75 12.75 35.38
C ILE A 25 -11.08 13.51 35.53
N THR A 26 -11.63 13.57 36.74
CA THR A 26 -12.86 14.31 37.05
C THR A 26 -12.65 15.81 36.92
N LYS A 27 -11.53 16.34 37.43
CA LYS A 27 -11.16 17.76 37.27
C LYS A 27 -10.98 18.13 35.80
N ARG A 28 -10.35 17.24 35.02
CA ARG A 28 -10.19 17.39 33.57
C ARG A 28 -11.55 17.45 32.87
N ALA A 29 -12.50 16.58 33.21
CA ALA A 29 -13.85 16.57 32.63
C ALA A 29 -14.60 17.89 32.83
N VAL A 30 -14.59 18.43 34.06
CA VAL A 30 -15.19 19.73 34.35
C VAL A 30 -14.45 20.86 33.62
N SER A 31 -13.12 20.77 33.51
CA SER A 31 -12.30 21.75 32.79
C SER A 31 -12.58 21.75 31.28
N THR A 32 -12.72 20.58 30.66
CA THR A 32 -13.06 20.45 29.24
C THR A 32 -14.44 21.04 28.94
N ALA A 33 -15.44 20.72 29.77
CA ALA A 33 -16.76 21.34 29.65
C ALA A 33 -16.69 22.86 29.80
N TYR A 34 -15.93 23.36 30.78
CA TYR A 34 -15.76 24.80 30.98
C TYR A 34 -15.15 25.51 29.76
N HIS A 35 -14.12 24.93 29.15
CA HIS A 35 -13.48 25.50 27.95
C HIS A 35 -14.33 25.37 26.68
N ASN A 36 -15.38 24.54 26.71
CA ASN A 36 -16.36 24.39 25.64
C ASN A 36 -17.69 25.09 26.00
N ASP A 37 -17.59 26.33 26.50
CA ASP A 37 -18.72 27.18 26.87
C ASP A 37 -19.73 26.52 27.86
N GLY A 38 -19.22 25.62 28.69
CA GLY A 38 -20.00 24.86 29.68
C GLY A 38 -20.56 23.54 29.16
N GLU A 39 -20.49 23.25 27.87
CA GLU A 39 -21.01 22.01 27.28
C GLU A 39 -19.98 20.88 27.39
N PHE A 40 -20.38 19.76 27.98
CA PHE A 40 -19.56 18.55 28.06
C PHE A 40 -19.83 17.61 26.88
N ASP A 41 -18.96 17.68 25.88
CA ASP A 41 -18.93 16.66 24.83
C ASP A 41 -18.27 15.38 25.35
N THR A 42 -19.11 14.37 25.58
CA THR A 42 -18.69 13.05 26.07
C THR A 42 -17.75 12.34 25.10
N ALA A 43 -18.03 12.43 23.80
CA ALA A 43 -17.23 11.76 22.77
C ALA A 43 -15.85 12.41 22.64
N ALA A 44 -15.81 13.75 22.62
CA ALA A 44 -14.54 14.49 22.59
C ALA A 44 -13.71 14.24 23.85
N PHE A 45 -14.35 14.14 25.02
CA PHE A 45 -13.63 13.86 26.27
C PHE A 45 -13.04 12.45 26.32
N ILE A 46 -13.80 11.43 25.93
CA ILE A 46 -13.30 10.05 25.82
C ILE A 46 -12.18 9.99 24.78
N ALA A 47 -12.35 10.66 23.64
CA ALA A 47 -11.30 10.77 22.65
C ALA A 47 -10.05 11.42 23.26
N GLN A 48 -10.16 12.47 24.08
CA GLN A 48 -8.99 13.14 24.62
C GLN A 48 -8.31 12.38 25.77
N TYR A 49 -9.07 11.75 26.67
CA TYR A 49 -8.54 11.18 27.91
C TYR A 49 -8.71 9.66 28.05
N GLY A 50 -9.30 9.00 27.06
CA GLY A 50 -9.41 7.54 26.93
C GLY A 50 -10.52 6.91 27.76
N GLN A 51 -11.03 7.62 28.77
CA GLN A 51 -12.07 7.15 29.65
C GLN A 51 -12.86 8.31 30.27
N LEU A 52 -14.10 8.05 30.67
CA LEU A 52 -14.87 8.96 31.50
C LEU A 52 -14.39 8.93 32.96
N PRO A 53 -14.77 9.94 33.77
CA PRO A 53 -14.58 9.88 35.21
C PRO A 53 -15.13 8.54 35.77
N PRO A 54 -14.30 7.75 36.48
CA PRO A 54 -14.67 6.41 36.90
C PRO A 54 -15.84 6.47 37.88
N ARG A 55 -16.85 5.65 37.64
CA ARG A 55 -17.99 5.46 38.54
C ARG A 55 -17.79 4.18 39.36
N PRO A 56 -18.34 4.09 40.59
CA PRO A 56 -18.33 2.86 41.38
C PRO A 56 -18.92 1.68 40.57
N LYS A 57 -18.33 0.48 40.70
CA LYS A 57 -18.82 -0.73 40.02
C LYS A 57 -20.27 -0.98 40.43
N GLN A 58 -21.17 -0.92 39.46
CA GLN A 58 -22.59 -1.21 39.64
C GLN A 58 -22.84 -2.72 39.63
N GLY A 59 -23.89 -3.16 40.33
CA GLY A 59 -24.38 -4.53 40.23
C GLY A 59 -25.02 -4.81 38.87
N ASP A 60 -25.16 -6.09 38.51
CA ASP A 60 -25.71 -6.54 37.22
C ASP A 60 -27.24 -6.34 37.07
N ASP A 61 -27.89 -5.61 37.97
CA ASP A 61 -29.33 -5.38 37.89
C ASP A 61 -29.70 -4.26 36.89
N TRP A 62 -30.90 -4.37 36.33
CA TRP A 62 -31.43 -3.43 35.34
C TRP A 62 -31.63 -2.02 35.91
N TYR A 63 -31.80 -1.88 37.23
CA TYR A 63 -32.08 -0.61 37.90
C TYR A 63 -30.81 0.24 38.00
N SER A 64 -29.67 -0.41 38.28
CA SER A 64 -28.35 0.21 38.37
C SER A 64 -27.88 0.78 37.03
N ARG A 65 -28.23 0.14 35.90
CA ARG A 65 -27.92 0.65 34.55
C ARG A 65 -28.62 1.97 34.19
N TYR A 66 -29.82 2.23 34.72
CA TYR A 66 -30.58 3.45 34.42
C TYR A 66 -30.34 4.59 35.43
N TYR A 67 -29.86 4.27 36.63
CA TYR A 67 -29.60 5.24 37.69
C TYR A 67 -28.19 5.08 38.23
N PRO A 68 -27.17 5.55 37.47
CA PRO A 68 -25.80 5.42 37.93
C PRO A 68 -25.57 6.18 39.22
N GLU A 69 -24.76 5.62 40.12
CA GLU A 69 -24.39 6.30 41.36
C GLU A 69 -23.70 7.64 41.02
N PRO A 70 -24.18 8.76 41.59
CA PRO A 70 -23.64 10.07 41.29
C PRO A 70 -22.22 10.20 41.85
N ILE A 71 -21.33 10.75 41.03
CA ILE A 71 -19.97 11.11 41.39
C ILE A 71 -19.85 12.64 41.47
N LEU A 72 -18.72 13.14 41.99
CA LEU A 72 -18.51 14.59 42.12
C LEU A 72 -18.64 15.34 40.79
N PHE A 73 -18.32 14.71 39.66
CA PHE A 73 -18.54 15.27 38.32
C PHE A 73 -19.99 15.75 38.09
N ASP A 74 -20.97 14.96 38.54
CA ASP A 74 -22.39 15.22 38.30
C ASP A 74 -22.92 16.44 39.08
N LEU A 75 -22.13 16.98 40.02
CA LEU A 75 -22.43 18.24 40.69
C LEU A 75 -22.10 19.47 39.82
N PHE A 76 -21.15 19.32 38.90
CA PHE A 76 -20.67 20.43 38.06
C PHE A 76 -21.31 20.41 36.67
N VAL A 77 -21.50 19.22 36.10
CA VAL A 77 -22.08 19.02 34.76
C VAL A 77 -23.41 18.29 34.92
N MET A 78 -24.51 18.99 34.68
CA MET A 78 -25.88 18.46 34.75
C MET A 78 -26.47 18.46 33.35
N ASP A 79 -27.00 17.31 32.90
CA ASP A 79 -27.52 17.12 31.54
C ASP A 79 -26.54 17.58 30.44
N GLY A 80 -25.24 17.34 30.66
CA GLY A 80 -24.18 17.73 29.73
C GLY A 80 -23.76 19.20 29.82
N GLN A 81 -24.31 19.99 30.75
CA GLN A 81 -24.04 21.42 30.84
C GLN A 81 -23.55 21.85 32.23
N ILE A 82 -22.57 22.75 32.28
CA ILE A 82 -22.24 23.52 33.48
C ILE A 82 -23.22 24.68 33.61
N ALA A 83 -23.82 24.82 34.80
CA ALA A 83 -24.71 25.92 35.09
C ALA A 83 -24.02 27.29 34.92
N GLU A 84 -24.68 28.23 34.25
CA GLU A 84 -24.11 29.54 33.90
C GLU A 84 -23.61 30.33 35.13
N ASP A 85 -24.30 30.22 36.26
CA ASP A 85 -23.96 30.87 37.52
C ASP A 85 -22.71 30.26 38.20
N LEU A 86 -22.38 29.01 37.86
CA LEU A 86 -21.19 28.31 38.34
C LEU A 86 -19.94 28.67 37.52
N MET A 87 -20.09 28.98 36.24
CA MET A 87 -18.96 29.26 35.32
C MET A 87 -17.99 30.34 35.87
N PRO A 88 -18.42 31.53 36.31
CA PRO A 88 -17.48 32.55 36.83
C PRO A 88 -16.73 32.11 38.09
N LEU A 89 -17.31 31.19 38.88
CA LEU A 89 -16.71 30.71 40.13
C LEU A 89 -15.65 29.63 39.90
N LEU A 90 -15.70 28.96 38.75
CA LEU A 90 -14.75 27.93 38.37
C LEU A 90 -13.45 28.49 37.79
N ALA A 91 -13.44 29.73 37.29
CA ALA A 91 -12.30 30.31 36.56
C ALA A 91 -10.93 30.16 37.27
N ASP A 92 -10.90 30.26 38.61
CA ASP A 92 -9.66 30.13 39.41
C ASP A 92 -9.24 28.66 39.69
N LEU A 93 -10.08 27.69 39.34
CA LEU A 93 -9.93 26.26 39.66
C LEU A 93 -9.70 25.40 38.42
N ILE A 94 -10.25 25.82 37.28
CA ILE A 94 -10.19 25.10 36.01
C ILE A 94 -8.74 24.89 35.58
N LEU A 95 -8.46 23.66 35.13
CA LEU A 95 -7.17 23.32 34.55
C LEU A 95 -7.03 24.03 33.20
N PRO A 96 -5.81 24.47 32.82
CA PRO A 96 -5.60 25.06 31.51
C PRO A 96 -6.00 24.07 30.41
N LEU A 97 -6.47 24.58 29.27
CA LEU A 97 -6.83 23.76 28.14
C LEU A 97 -5.59 22.98 27.66
N GLU A 98 -5.54 21.70 27.98
CA GLU A 98 -4.55 20.81 27.42
C GLU A 98 -4.98 20.47 26.00
N ARG A 99 -4.12 20.79 25.02
CA ARG A 99 -4.33 20.30 23.65
C ARG A 99 -3.91 18.84 23.61
N PHE A 100 -4.76 17.99 23.05
CA PHE A 100 -4.42 16.59 22.82
C PHE A 100 -3.12 16.51 22.00
N LYS A 101 -2.16 15.75 22.52
CA LYS A 101 -0.90 15.44 21.86
C LYS A 101 -0.76 13.92 21.82
N LEU A 102 -0.50 13.42 20.62
CA LEU A 102 -0.19 12.02 20.42
C LEU A 102 1.31 11.85 20.67
N GLU A 103 1.71 11.24 21.79
CA GLU A 103 3.12 11.10 22.17
C GLU A 103 3.76 9.82 21.63
N GLY A 104 2.98 8.73 21.57
CA GLY A 104 3.48 7.40 21.26
C GLY A 104 4.42 6.82 22.33
N ILE A 105 4.91 5.61 22.10
CA ILE A 105 5.82 4.87 22.98
C ILE A 105 7.14 4.57 22.25
N GLU A 106 8.23 4.44 23.02
CA GLU A 106 9.56 4.12 22.46
C GLU A 106 9.72 2.62 22.19
N GLN A 107 9.19 1.79 23.08
CA GLN A 107 9.34 0.34 23.05
C GLN A 107 7.95 -0.28 23.04
N LEU A 108 7.75 -1.21 22.10
CA LEU A 108 6.54 -1.99 22.03
C LEU A 108 6.47 -2.96 23.21
N PRO A 109 5.27 -3.25 23.74
CA PRO A 109 5.09 -4.40 24.61
C PRO A 109 5.30 -5.69 23.81
N THR A 110 5.79 -6.74 24.48
CA THR A 110 5.94 -8.08 23.86
C THR A 110 4.60 -8.74 23.61
N GLU A 111 3.64 -8.48 24.50
CA GLU A 111 2.29 -9.05 24.51
C GLU A 111 1.27 -7.94 24.78
N VAL A 112 0.06 -8.10 24.25
CA VAL A 112 -1.09 -7.23 24.56
C VAL A 112 -2.24 -8.04 25.11
N GLU A 113 -2.82 -7.58 26.22
CA GLU A 113 -4.03 -8.18 26.78
C GLU A 113 -5.27 -7.60 26.08
N ARG A 114 -6.10 -8.47 25.48
CA ARG A 114 -7.40 -8.10 24.91
C ARG A 114 -8.45 -9.15 25.23
N SER A 115 -9.60 -8.69 25.71
CA SER A 115 -10.74 -9.55 26.06
C SER A 115 -10.41 -10.67 27.06
N GLY A 116 -9.42 -10.43 27.93
CA GLY A 116 -8.93 -11.42 28.92
C GLY A 116 -7.97 -12.48 28.36
N TYR A 117 -7.47 -12.28 27.14
CA TYR A 117 -6.45 -13.12 26.49
C TYR A 117 -5.20 -12.30 26.18
N GLU A 118 -4.03 -12.91 26.32
CA GLU A 118 -2.72 -12.32 25.96
C GLU A 118 -2.35 -12.72 24.53
N TRP A 119 -1.90 -11.73 23.75
CA TRP A 119 -1.56 -11.91 22.35
C TRP A 119 -0.13 -11.42 22.08
N ASP A 120 0.65 -12.25 21.39
CA ASP A 120 2.01 -11.88 20.96
C ASP A 120 1.99 -10.71 19.96
N VAL A 121 2.94 -9.80 20.14
CA VAL A 121 3.15 -8.66 19.25
C VAL A 121 4.31 -8.95 18.30
N THR A 122 3.98 -9.12 17.03
CA THR A 122 4.95 -9.19 15.93
C THR A 122 5.20 -7.78 15.40
N SER A 123 6.46 -7.36 15.28
CA SER A 123 6.83 -6.08 14.67
C SER A 123 7.74 -6.25 13.47
N ILE A 124 7.56 -5.39 12.47
CA ILE A 124 8.37 -5.36 11.25
C ILE A 124 8.80 -3.92 10.97
N GLU A 125 10.11 -3.71 10.93
CA GLU A 125 10.71 -2.47 10.45
C GLU A 125 10.72 -2.45 8.92
N THR A 126 9.89 -1.62 8.32
CA THR A 126 9.57 -1.69 6.89
C THR A 126 10.42 -0.76 6.03
N GLU A 127 11.16 0.20 6.59
CA GLU A 127 11.88 1.23 5.83
C GLU A 127 12.71 0.64 4.67
N MET A 128 13.61 -0.30 4.97
CA MET A 128 14.41 -0.98 3.95
C MET A 128 13.57 -2.00 3.16
N ILE A 129 12.77 -2.78 3.88
CA ILE A 129 12.05 -3.93 3.35
C ILE A 129 11.07 -3.50 2.26
N GLY A 130 10.21 -2.52 2.55
CA GLY A 130 9.23 -2.00 1.61
C GLY A 130 9.86 -1.36 0.37
N ARG A 131 11.00 -0.67 0.54
CA ARG A 131 11.75 -0.11 -0.59
C ARG A 131 12.35 -1.20 -1.48
N ALA A 132 12.98 -2.22 -0.89
CA ALA A 132 13.54 -3.36 -1.62
C ALA A 132 12.45 -4.16 -2.34
N ASP A 133 11.32 -4.36 -1.68
CA ASP A 133 10.18 -5.12 -2.20
C ASP A 133 9.45 -4.37 -3.32
N LEU A 134 9.34 -3.04 -3.24
CA LEU A 134 8.86 -2.21 -4.34
C LEU A 134 9.77 -2.34 -5.57
N LEU A 135 11.10 -2.29 -5.37
CA LEU A 135 12.04 -2.48 -6.47
C LEU A 135 11.98 -3.90 -7.04
N ALA A 136 11.83 -4.92 -6.21
CA ALA A 136 11.70 -6.31 -6.66
C ALA A 136 10.43 -6.49 -7.49
N TYR A 137 9.31 -5.90 -7.04
CA TYR A 137 8.06 -5.88 -7.79
C TYR A 137 8.21 -5.24 -9.18
N LEU A 138 8.77 -4.02 -9.24
CA LEU A 138 9.00 -3.33 -10.50
C LEU A 138 9.95 -4.12 -11.41
N GLN A 139 10.98 -4.75 -10.86
CA GLN A 139 11.91 -5.60 -11.62
C GLN A 139 11.20 -6.82 -12.23
N MET A 140 10.30 -7.49 -11.49
CA MET A 140 9.52 -8.61 -12.01
C MET A 140 8.56 -8.17 -13.13
N VAL A 141 7.98 -6.97 -13.02
CA VAL A 141 7.15 -6.38 -14.08
C VAL A 141 7.98 -6.10 -15.33
N GLU A 142 9.14 -5.45 -15.19
CA GLU A 142 10.04 -5.13 -16.31
C GLU A 142 10.51 -6.40 -17.03
N GLN A 143 10.76 -7.47 -16.28
CA GLN A 143 11.13 -8.79 -16.82
C GLN A 143 9.92 -9.60 -17.34
N LYS A 144 8.71 -9.03 -17.38
CA LYS A 144 7.47 -9.69 -17.82
C LYS A 144 7.17 -11.00 -17.08
N GLN A 145 7.60 -11.09 -15.82
CA GLN A 145 7.44 -12.28 -15.00
C GLN A 145 6.06 -12.40 -14.36
N LEU A 146 5.29 -11.30 -14.32
CA LEU A 146 3.97 -11.22 -13.71
C LEU A 146 2.86 -11.20 -14.78
N LYS A 147 1.74 -11.84 -14.46
CA LYS A 147 0.53 -11.90 -15.29
C LYS A 147 -0.64 -11.25 -14.57
N PHE A 148 -1.38 -10.43 -15.31
CA PHE A 148 -2.54 -9.67 -14.84
C PHE A 148 -3.82 -10.21 -15.48
N GLY A 149 -4.90 -10.28 -14.71
CA GLY A 149 -6.20 -10.76 -15.17
C GLY A 149 -6.87 -9.79 -16.16
N ALA A 150 -7.40 -10.31 -17.27
CA ALA A 150 -7.95 -9.48 -18.35
C ALA A 150 -9.17 -8.61 -17.93
N LYS A 151 -9.93 -9.03 -16.90
CA LYS A 151 -11.15 -8.33 -16.47
C LYS A 151 -10.87 -7.23 -15.46
N ASN A 152 -10.03 -7.49 -14.47
CA ASN A 152 -9.78 -6.60 -13.34
C ASN A 152 -8.41 -5.93 -13.38
N ASN A 153 -7.52 -6.34 -14.29
CA ASN A 153 -6.13 -5.88 -14.38
C ASN A 153 -5.36 -6.04 -13.07
N ARG A 154 -5.69 -7.06 -12.27
CA ARG A 154 -4.99 -7.39 -11.02
C ARG A 154 -4.14 -8.64 -11.20
N LEU A 155 -3.15 -8.84 -10.33
CA LEU A 155 -2.32 -10.04 -10.34
C LEU A 155 -3.15 -11.33 -10.35
N THR A 156 -2.74 -12.27 -11.20
CA THR A 156 -3.25 -13.65 -11.14
C THR A 156 -2.74 -14.35 -9.87
N ALA A 157 -3.43 -15.37 -9.37
CA ALA A 157 -3.02 -16.12 -8.17
C ALA A 157 -1.60 -16.70 -8.27
N ALA A 158 -1.19 -17.15 -9.47
CA ALA A 158 0.18 -17.60 -9.72
C ALA A 158 1.21 -16.45 -9.60
N SER A 159 0.85 -15.25 -10.06
CA SER A 159 1.73 -14.08 -9.95
C SER A 159 1.79 -13.55 -8.52
N VAL A 160 0.70 -13.65 -7.75
CA VAL A 160 0.70 -13.32 -6.31
C VAL A 160 1.69 -14.21 -5.56
N ARG A 161 1.63 -15.53 -5.74
CA ARG A 161 2.59 -16.47 -5.15
C ARG A 161 4.03 -16.17 -5.58
N LYS A 162 4.22 -15.82 -6.85
CA LYS A 162 5.54 -15.43 -7.36
C LYS A 162 6.06 -14.15 -6.68
N VAL A 163 5.21 -13.16 -6.47
CA VAL A 163 5.56 -11.94 -5.75
C VAL A 163 5.98 -12.28 -4.33
N ILE A 164 5.16 -13.01 -3.57
CA ILE A 164 5.45 -13.42 -2.17
C ILE A 164 6.82 -14.08 -2.05
N ASN A 165 7.13 -15.05 -2.93
CA ASN A 165 8.40 -15.77 -2.91
C ASN A 165 9.63 -14.92 -3.24
N ASN A 166 9.43 -13.69 -3.74
CA ASN A 166 10.50 -12.74 -4.07
C ASN A 166 10.47 -11.48 -3.20
N LEU A 167 9.61 -11.42 -2.17
CA LEU A 167 9.65 -10.37 -1.15
C LEU A 167 10.64 -10.76 -0.06
N MET A 168 11.28 -9.79 0.61
CA MET A 168 12.25 -10.05 1.67
C MET A 168 11.65 -10.88 2.82
N ASN A 169 10.44 -10.53 3.25
CA ASN A 169 9.74 -11.16 4.37
C ASN A 169 8.40 -11.78 3.96
N GLY A 170 8.21 -12.12 2.68
CA GLY A 170 6.91 -12.61 2.21
C GLY A 170 5.78 -11.61 2.42
N ASP A 171 4.59 -12.11 2.74
CA ASP A 171 3.43 -11.30 3.17
C ASP A 171 3.44 -11.10 4.70
N TYR A 172 2.64 -10.18 5.23
CA TYR A 172 2.58 -9.95 6.69
C TYR A 172 2.02 -11.15 7.47
N ARG A 173 1.13 -11.91 6.84
CA ARG A 173 0.47 -13.07 7.43
C ARG A 173 0.39 -14.21 6.43
N GLU A 174 0.33 -15.43 6.95
CA GLU A 174 0.03 -16.60 6.14
C GLU A 174 -1.42 -16.52 5.63
N PRO A 175 -1.66 -16.59 4.30
CA PRO A 175 -3.01 -16.47 3.75
C PRO A 175 -3.90 -17.63 4.18
N LEU A 176 -5.07 -17.34 4.74
CA LEU A 176 -6.07 -18.36 5.02
C LEU A 176 -6.68 -18.87 3.72
N GLY A 177 -6.35 -20.12 3.38
CA GLY A 177 -6.84 -20.79 2.19
C GLY A 177 -6.13 -20.36 0.90
N SER A 178 -6.89 -19.89 -0.09
CA SER A 178 -6.33 -19.65 -1.42
C SER A 178 -5.46 -18.38 -1.45
N VAL A 179 -4.20 -18.51 -1.87
CA VAL A 179 -3.29 -17.36 -2.07
C VAL A 179 -3.67 -16.57 -3.31
N THR A 180 -4.33 -15.43 -3.10
CA THR A 180 -4.81 -14.52 -4.16
C THR A 180 -4.61 -13.07 -3.75
N GLY A 181 -4.79 -12.12 -4.66
CA GLY A 181 -4.74 -10.70 -4.30
C GLY A 181 -5.78 -10.31 -3.24
N ARG A 182 -6.86 -11.09 -3.06
CA ARG A 182 -7.91 -10.80 -2.07
C ARG A 182 -7.56 -11.25 -0.64
N THR A 183 -6.57 -12.13 -0.50
CA THR A 183 -6.19 -12.78 0.76
C THR A 183 -4.77 -12.42 1.18
N THR A 184 -4.14 -11.48 0.48
CA THR A 184 -2.76 -11.06 0.69
C THR A 184 -2.71 -9.55 0.84
N ILE A 185 -1.81 -9.05 1.68
CA ILE A 185 -1.66 -7.63 1.98
C ILE A 185 -0.57 -7.02 1.09
N ARG A 186 0.67 -7.47 1.22
CA ARG A 186 1.83 -6.86 0.53
C ARG A 186 1.78 -7.00 -0.99
N PRO A 187 1.51 -8.18 -1.58
CA PRO A 187 1.36 -8.31 -3.02
C PRO A 187 0.24 -7.44 -3.59
N PHE A 188 -0.87 -7.29 -2.86
CA PHE A 188 -1.99 -6.47 -3.28
C PHE A 188 -1.66 -4.98 -3.19
N GLY A 189 -1.08 -4.55 -2.07
CA GLY A 189 -0.59 -3.19 -1.87
C GLY A 189 0.38 -2.75 -2.95
N LEU A 190 1.38 -3.57 -3.28
CA LEU A 190 2.33 -3.30 -4.38
C LEU A 190 1.63 -3.19 -5.74
N ASP A 191 0.71 -4.11 -6.06
CA ASP A 191 -0.03 -4.11 -7.33
C ASP A 191 -0.88 -2.83 -7.48
N VAL A 192 -1.66 -2.50 -6.45
CA VAL A 192 -2.54 -1.33 -6.50
C VAL A 192 -1.73 -0.05 -6.47
N PHE A 193 -0.77 0.09 -5.54
CA PHE A 193 0.07 1.28 -5.43
C PHE A 193 0.80 1.57 -6.74
N THR A 194 1.50 0.60 -7.32
CA THR A 194 2.28 0.83 -8.55
C THR A 194 1.41 1.20 -9.76
N GLN A 195 0.22 0.63 -9.88
CA GLN A 195 -0.72 1.00 -10.95
C GLN A 195 -1.33 2.40 -10.76
N GLU A 196 -1.80 2.70 -9.56
CA GLU A 196 -2.57 3.92 -9.28
C GLU A 196 -1.65 5.14 -9.05
N SER A 197 -0.40 4.94 -8.63
CA SER A 197 0.65 5.97 -8.60
C SER A 197 1.25 6.30 -9.98
N GLY A 198 0.97 5.46 -10.99
CA GLY A 198 1.51 5.63 -12.33
C GLY A 198 2.98 5.21 -12.51
N LEU A 199 3.55 4.42 -11.59
CA LEU A 199 4.81 3.72 -11.82
C LEU A 199 4.64 2.59 -12.85
N MET A 200 3.43 2.04 -12.94
CA MET A 200 3.05 0.99 -13.88
C MET A 200 1.73 1.34 -14.58
N THR A 201 1.57 0.93 -15.83
CA THR A 201 0.28 0.99 -16.52
C THR A 201 -0.67 -0.08 -15.99
N ARG A 202 -1.98 0.12 -16.17
CA ARG A 202 -2.99 -0.91 -15.82
C ARG A 202 -2.79 -2.25 -16.54
N THR A 203 -2.03 -2.29 -17.65
CA THR A 203 -1.75 -3.53 -18.38
C THR A 203 -0.49 -4.25 -17.89
N GLY A 204 0.12 -3.81 -16.78
CA GLY A 204 1.32 -4.45 -16.24
C GLY A 204 2.61 -4.10 -16.98
N LYS A 205 2.77 -2.84 -17.42
CA LYS A 205 4.02 -2.36 -18.04
C LYS A 205 4.58 -1.17 -17.25
N LEU A 206 5.88 -1.12 -17.01
CA LEU A 206 6.48 0.04 -16.35
C LEU A 206 6.31 1.31 -17.20
N THR A 207 5.98 2.41 -16.53
CA THR A 207 6.02 3.75 -17.12
C THR A 207 7.45 4.27 -17.14
N LYS A 208 7.66 5.48 -17.66
CA LYS A 208 8.96 6.15 -17.55
C LYS A 208 9.36 6.33 -16.08
N ALA A 209 8.45 6.83 -15.24
CA ALA A 209 8.69 7.00 -13.81
C ALA A 209 9.04 5.67 -13.11
N GLY A 210 8.33 4.58 -13.43
CA GLY A 210 8.63 3.26 -12.87
C GLY A 210 10.03 2.76 -13.22
N ARG A 211 10.45 2.91 -14.48
CA ARG A 211 11.82 2.56 -14.90
C ARG A 211 12.86 3.49 -14.27
N ASP A 212 12.60 4.79 -14.25
CA ASP A 212 13.50 5.77 -13.66
C ASP A 212 13.75 5.46 -12.18
N TYR A 213 12.70 5.14 -11.41
CA TYR A 213 12.86 4.71 -10.01
C TYR A 213 13.61 3.38 -9.88
N LEU A 214 13.29 2.37 -10.70
CA LEU A 214 13.95 1.07 -10.68
C LEU A 214 15.47 1.18 -10.83
N HIS A 215 15.94 2.12 -11.66
CA HIS A 215 17.36 2.31 -11.95
C HIS A 215 18.05 3.29 -10.99
N THR A 216 17.45 4.45 -10.74
CA THR A 216 18.09 5.53 -9.96
C THR A 216 17.84 5.38 -8.46
N GLN A 217 16.71 4.76 -8.09
CA GLN A 217 16.17 4.72 -6.74
C GLN A 217 16.08 6.13 -6.13
N ASN A 218 15.72 7.13 -6.95
CA ASN A 218 15.54 8.51 -6.52
C ASN A 218 14.30 8.64 -5.62
N PRO A 219 14.45 9.10 -4.36
CA PRO A 219 13.34 9.38 -3.44
C PRO A 219 12.21 10.22 -4.04
N GLU A 220 12.56 11.28 -4.79
CA GLU A 220 11.60 12.22 -5.38
C GLU A 220 10.60 11.55 -6.33
N THR A 221 11.07 10.52 -7.05
CA THR A 221 10.20 9.77 -7.96
C THR A 221 9.10 9.03 -7.18
N VAL A 222 9.40 8.54 -5.98
CA VAL A 222 8.39 7.89 -5.14
C VAL A 222 7.50 8.92 -4.45
N LEU A 223 8.03 10.08 -4.04
CA LEU A 223 7.21 11.17 -3.51
C LEU A 223 6.14 11.59 -4.51
N THR A 224 6.53 11.86 -5.76
CA THR A 224 5.56 12.20 -6.83
C THR A 224 4.55 11.06 -7.08
N ALA A 225 5.01 9.81 -7.02
CA ALA A 225 4.15 8.63 -7.18
C ALA A 225 3.15 8.49 -6.01
N PHE A 226 3.60 8.78 -4.79
CA PHE A 226 2.83 8.75 -3.55
C PHE A 226 1.72 9.80 -3.57
N GLU A 227 2.04 11.05 -3.89
CA GLU A 227 1.07 12.14 -4.07
C GLU A 227 0.04 11.80 -5.15
N LYS A 228 0.49 11.24 -6.28
CA LYS A 228 -0.43 10.82 -7.34
C LYS A 228 -1.37 9.69 -6.92
N TRP A 229 -0.89 8.73 -6.12
CA TRP A 229 -1.74 7.68 -5.56
C TRP A 229 -2.78 8.25 -4.58
N ARG A 230 -2.38 9.21 -3.72
CA ARG A 230 -3.29 9.95 -2.84
C ARG A 230 -4.39 10.66 -3.65
N ASP A 231 -4.00 11.46 -4.64
CA ASP A 231 -4.90 12.40 -5.32
C ASP A 231 -5.77 11.76 -6.41
N SER A 232 -5.24 10.76 -7.10
CA SER A 232 -5.85 10.25 -8.35
C SER A 232 -6.13 8.75 -8.35
N GLY A 233 -5.69 8.02 -7.32
CA GLY A 233 -5.92 6.59 -7.23
C GLY A 233 -7.40 6.26 -7.08
N LYS A 234 -7.88 5.28 -7.85
CA LYS A 234 -9.30 4.96 -7.99
C LYS A 234 -9.76 3.73 -7.23
N PHE A 235 -8.82 2.91 -6.76
CA PHE A 235 -9.18 1.76 -5.94
C PHE A 235 -9.67 2.24 -4.58
N ASP A 236 -10.82 1.75 -4.14
CA ASP A 236 -11.41 2.08 -2.84
C ASP A 236 -11.09 0.97 -1.83
N GLU A 237 -10.41 1.33 -0.74
CA GLU A 237 -9.99 0.42 0.31
C GLU A 237 -11.17 -0.27 1.02
N LEU A 238 -12.38 0.30 0.95
CA LEU A 238 -13.59 -0.38 1.46
C LEU A 238 -13.82 -1.74 0.80
N HIS A 239 -13.32 -1.96 -0.43
CA HIS A 239 -13.38 -3.27 -1.08
C HIS A 239 -12.44 -4.32 -0.49
N ARG A 240 -11.58 -3.94 0.45
CA ARG A 240 -10.69 -4.82 1.20
C ARG A 240 -11.29 -5.27 2.53
N LEU A 241 -12.32 -4.59 3.01
CA LEU A 241 -13.09 -4.96 4.18
C LEU A 241 -14.05 -6.10 3.78
N ARG A 242 -13.60 -7.34 3.92
CA ARG A 242 -14.24 -8.53 3.31
C ARG A 242 -15.68 -8.72 3.77
N GLN A 243 -15.93 -8.53 5.07
CA GLN A 243 -17.26 -8.71 5.65
C GLN A 243 -18.15 -7.48 5.51
N LEU A 244 -17.59 -6.33 5.08
CA LEU A 244 -18.35 -5.10 4.90
C LEU A 244 -19.21 -5.20 3.64
N SER A 245 -20.50 -5.31 3.86
CA SER A 245 -21.52 -5.37 2.82
C SER A 245 -22.15 -4.01 2.58
N GLY A 246 -22.86 -3.87 1.46
CA GLY A 246 -23.55 -2.62 1.09
C GLY A 246 -22.72 -1.67 0.22
N VAL A 247 -21.39 -1.74 0.21
CA VAL A 247 -20.51 -0.82 -0.55
C VAL A 247 -20.88 -0.71 -2.04
N LYS A 248 -21.32 -1.80 -2.68
CA LYS A 248 -21.73 -1.85 -4.11
C LYS A 248 -23.23 -1.63 -4.34
N SER A 249 -24.00 -1.36 -3.28
CA SER A 249 -25.44 -1.13 -3.36
C SER A 249 -25.74 0.17 -4.08
N ARG A 250 -26.80 0.18 -4.89
CA ARG A 250 -27.30 1.41 -5.53
C ARG A 250 -27.80 2.46 -4.53
N ARG A 251 -28.11 2.03 -3.29
CA ARG A 251 -28.59 2.91 -2.21
C ARG A 251 -27.45 3.59 -1.46
N SER A 252 -26.28 2.95 -1.41
CA SER A 252 -25.10 3.48 -0.74
C SER A 252 -24.47 4.58 -1.58
N ARG A 253 -24.37 5.78 -1.02
CA ARG A 253 -23.67 6.90 -1.65
C ARG A 253 -22.30 7.07 -0.99
N ILE A 254 -21.34 6.28 -1.45
CA ILE A 254 -19.96 6.30 -0.93
C ILE A 254 -19.24 7.58 -1.35
N THR A 255 -18.50 8.18 -0.42
CA THR A 255 -17.71 9.40 -0.69
C THR A 255 -16.48 9.10 -1.55
N PRO A 256 -15.92 10.09 -2.26
CA PRO A 256 -14.74 9.89 -3.09
C PRO A 256 -13.53 9.37 -2.29
N VAL A 257 -12.63 8.64 -2.96
CA VAL A 257 -11.45 8.02 -2.33
C VAL A 257 -10.39 9.05 -1.94
N ALA A 258 -10.06 9.99 -2.84
CA ALA A 258 -8.95 10.92 -2.63
C ALA A 258 -9.09 11.77 -1.36
N PRO A 259 -10.24 12.40 -1.06
CA PRO A 259 -10.40 13.16 0.19
C PRO A 259 -10.28 12.30 1.45
N ARG A 260 -10.73 11.04 1.41
CA ARG A 260 -10.57 10.12 2.54
C ARG A 260 -9.09 9.80 2.78
N ARG A 261 -8.34 9.47 1.73
CA ARG A 261 -6.88 9.24 1.84
C ARG A 261 -6.16 10.50 2.33
N GLU A 262 -6.49 11.66 1.77
CA GLU A 262 -5.91 12.95 2.17
C GLU A 262 -6.04 13.17 3.67
N LYS A 263 -7.24 13.01 4.22
CA LYS A 263 -7.49 13.11 5.66
C LYS A 263 -6.65 12.16 6.51
N VAL A 264 -6.52 10.89 6.09
CA VAL A 264 -5.65 9.91 6.79
C VAL A 264 -4.18 10.33 6.75
N LEU A 265 -3.68 10.74 5.58
CA LEU A 265 -2.29 11.13 5.41
C LEU A 265 -1.95 12.45 6.11
N GLU A 266 -2.88 13.40 6.15
CA GLU A 266 -2.73 14.66 6.86
C GLU A 266 -2.66 14.42 8.38
N ALA A 267 -3.53 13.56 8.92
CA ALA A 267 -3.44 13.13 10.31
C ALA A 267 -2.10 12.46 10.63
N LEU A 268 -1.60 11.58 9.75
CA LEU A 268 -0.29 10.96 9.91
C LEU A 268 0.85 11.99 9.90
N SER A 269 0.74 13.06 9.11
CA SER A 269 1.77 14.11 9.08
C SER A 269 1.88 14.90 10.41
N TRP A 270 0.88 14.81 11.29
CA TRP A 270 0.89 15.44 12.62
C TRP A 270 1.41 14.49 13.72
N CYS A 271 1.60 13.21 13.40
CA CYS A 271 2.10 12.22 14.32
C CYS A 271 3.61 12.37 14.61
N PRO A 272 4.08 12.00 15.81
CA PRO A 272 5.51 12.00 16.12
C PRO A 272 6.27 10.98 15.25
N VAL A 273 7.42 11.39 14.72
CA VAL A 273 8.35 10.53 13.99
C VAL A 273 9.13 9.64 14.97
N ASP A 274 9.47 8.43 14.54
CA ASP A 274 10.25 7.44 15.29
C ASP A 274 9.63 6.99 16.64
N LYS A 275 8.31 7.18 16.83
CA LYS A 275 7.54 6.66 17.97
C LYS A 275 6.51 5.64 17.52
N TRP A 276 6.31 4.60 18.32
CA TRP A 276 5.22 3.64 18.13
C TRP A 276 3.90 4.24 18.62
N ILE A 277 2.92 4.28 17.74
CA ILE A 277 1.61 4.89 17.99
C ILE A 277 0.59 3.77 18.02
N ASP A 278 -0.15 3.66 19.14
CA ASP A 278 -1.29 2.75 19.24
C ASP A 278 -2.36 3.17 18.24
N ILE A 279 -2.91 2.20 17.52
CA ILE A 279 -3.87 2.49 16.46
C ILE A 279 -5.16 3.14 16.98
N ASN A 280 -5.58 2.82 18.20
CA ASN A 280 -6.75 3.45 18.83
C ASN A 280 -6.45 4.87 19.28
N ASP A 281 -5.23 5.14 19.76
CA ASP A 281 -4.82 6.52 20.04
C ASP A 281 -4.74 7.36 18.77
N PHE A 282 -4.33 6.76 17.64
CA PHE A 282 -4.39 7.41 16.34
C PHE A 282 -5.83 7.69 15.89
N TYR A 283 -6.77 6.76 16.08
CA TYR A 283 -8.18 7.01 15.81
C TYR A 283 -8.73 8.20 16.60
N ARG A 284 -8.43 8.24 17.91
CA ARG A 284 -8.78 9.35 18.78
C ARG A 284 -8.17 10.66 18.28
N ALA A 285 -6.92 10.63 17.83
CA ALA A 285 -6.24 11.77 17.23
C ALA A 285 -6.94 12.28 15.96
N VAL A 286 -7.33 11.38 15.05
CA VAL A 286 -8.06 11.73 13.81
C VAL A 286 -9.36 12.48 14.12
N ILE A 287 -10.11 12.02 15.13
CA ILE A 287 -11.36 12.67 15.57
C ILE A 287 -11.07 14.05 16.19
N ILE A 288 -10.11 14.14 17.13
CA ILE A 288 -9.82 15.40 17.84
C ILE A 288 -9.19 16.47 16.94
N TRP A 289 -8.36 16.05 15.99
CA TRP A 289 -7.69 16.97 15.06
C TRP A 289 -8.58 17.37 13.87
N ASP A 290 -9.86 16.96 13.85
CA ASP A 290 -10.81 17.25 12.77
C ASP A 290 -10.33 16.73 11.40
N PHE A 291 -9.62 15.60 11.44
CA PHE A 291 -9.27 14.81 10.27
C PHE A 291 -10.25 13.67 10.02
N ASP A 292 -11.37 13.61 10.74
CA ASP A 292 -12.43 12.65 10.46
C ASP A 292 -13.05 12.90 9.06
N PHE A 293 -13.70 11.86 8.53
CA PHE A 293 -14.28 11.89 7.20
C PHE A 293 -15.52 11.01 7.09
N GLU A 294 -16.48 11.47 6.29
CA GLU A 294 -17.65 10.65 5.96
C GLU A 294 -17.27 9.56 4.95
N VAL A 295 -17.73 8.33 5.18
CA VAL A 295 -17.64 7.23 4.21
C VAL A 295 -18.91 7.10 3.37
N GLU A 296 -20.07 7.32 3.98
CA GLU A 296 -21.38 7.20 3.32
C GLU A 296 -22.19 8.49 3.55
N LYS A 297 -22.70 9.10 2.47
CA LYS A 297 -23.51 10.32 2.53
C LYS A 297 -24.97 10.12 2.98
N THR A 298 -25.37 8.88 3.23
CA THR A 298 -26.76 8.47 3.45
C THR A 298 -26.92 7.92 4.86
N ASP A 299 -27.08 8.82 5.85
CA ASP A 299 -27.38 8.58 7.27
C ASP A 299 -26.78 7.29 7.89
N TYR A 300 -25.63 6.84 7.38
CA TYR A 300 -24.90 5.63 7.79
C TYR A 300 -25.70 4.31 7.82
N THR A 301 -26.76 4.16 7.01
CA THR A 301 -27.73 3.04 7.14
C THR A 301 -27.57 1.86 6.19
N ASN A 302 -26.70 1.93 5.16
CA ASN A 302 -26.66 0.86 4.15
C ASN A 302 -25.46 -0.07 4.26
N LEU A 303 -24.45 0.30 5.03
CA LEU A 303 -23.31 -0.56 5.32
C LEU A 303 -23.61 -1.46 6.53
N TYR A 304 -23.23 -2.73 6.43
CA TYR A 304 -23.47 -3.72 7.48
C TYR A 304 -22.41 -4.84 7.42
N VAL A 305 -22.22 -5.53 8.54
CA VAL A 305 -21.35 -6.73 8.64
C VAL A 305 -22.23 -7.96 8.84
N GLY A 306 -21.90 -9.09 8.21
CA GLY A 306 -22.69 -10.31 8.33
C GLY A 306 -24.08 -10.16 7.67
N SER A 307 -25.17 -10.24 8.46
CA SER A 307 -26.53 -10.16 7.93
C SER A 307 -27.15 -8.77 8.12
N ARG A 308 -27.88 -8.25 7.11
CA ARG A 308 -28.48 -6.91 7.19
C ARG A 308 -29.43 -6.71 8.37
N ARG A 309 -30.08 -7.76 8.88
CA ARG A 309 -31.05 -7.66 10.00
C ARG A 309 -30.40 -7.57 11.37
N TYR A 310 -29.17 -8.06 11.51
CA TYR A 310 -28.47 -8.16 12.80
C TYR A 310 -27.11 -7.45 12.79
N GLY A 311 -26.69 -6.94 11.62
CA GLY A 311 -25.39 -6.37 11.35
C GLY A 311 -25.40 -4.88 11.05
N GLU A 312 -26.51 -4.19 11.33
CA GLU A 312 -26.59 -2.75 11.17
C GLU A 312 -25.60 -2.06 12.11
N LEU A 313 -24.89 -1.09 11.56
CA LEU A 313 -23.82 -0.37 12.25
C LEU A 313 -24.32 1.02 12.63
N TYR A 314 -24.14 1.40 13.89
CA TYR A 314 -24.54 2.71 14.42
C TYR A 314 -23.47 3.26 15.36
N GLY A 315 -23.37 4.58 15.45
CA GLY A 315 -22.49 5.27 16.41
C GLY A 315 -21.02 4.84 16.34
N GLU A 316 -20.41 4.60 17.51
CA GLU A 316 -18.99 4.22 17.65
C GLU A 316 -18.63 2.92 16.92
N ASN A 317 -19.56 1.95 16.84
CA ASN A 317 -19.34 0.70 16.11
C ASN A 317 -19.25 0.95 14.60
N TYR A 318 -20.05 1.86 14.06
CA TYR A 318 -19.92 2.26 12.64
C TYR A 318 -18.55 2.87 12.39
N TRP A 319 -18.15 3.85 13.21
CA TRP A 319 -16.90 4.55 13.01
C TRP A 319 -15.71 3.59 13.08
N THR A 320 -15.63 2.78 14.14
CA THR A 320 -14.52 1.83 14.34
C THR A 320 -14.41 0.80 13.20
N ILE A 321 -15.54 0.26 12.74
CA ILE A 321 -15.57 -0.76 11.68
C ILE A 321 -15.30 -0.16 10.31
N VAL A 322 -15.91 0.98 10.00
CA VAL A 322 -15.89 1.53 8.65
C VAL A 322 -14.72 2.48 8.47
N ASN A 323 -14.60 3.50 9.33
CA ASN A 323 -13.52 4.49 9.27
C ASN A 323 -12.21 3.91 9.79
N GLY A 324 -12.23 3.27 10.96
CA GLY A 324 -11.05 2.67 11.59
C GLY A 324 -10.38 1.61 10.70
N LEU A 325 -11.14 0.61 10.20
CA LEU A 325 -10.54 -0.38 9.30
C LEU A 325 -10.17 0.18 7.91
N TYR A 326 -10.84 1.24 7.44
CA TYR A 326 -10.39 1.96 6.24
C TYR A 326 -9.00 2.59 6.48
N ILE A 327 -8.81 3.24 7.63
CA ILE A 327 -7.51 3.78 8.06
C ILE A 327 -6.47 2.66 8.12
N ASN A 328 -6.78 1.53 8.72
CA ASN A 328 -5.84 0.40 8.81
C ASN A 328 -5.49 -0.17 7.44
N ALA A 329 -6.44 -0.24 6.52
CA ALA A 329 -6.16 -0.65 5.15
C ALA A 329 -5.17 0.31 4.50
N VAL A 330 -5.35 1.63 4.65
CA VAL A 330 -4.40 2.64 4.14
C VAL A 330 -3.01 2.45 4.75
N ILE A 331 -2.92 2.41 6.08
CA ILE A 331 -1.66 2.31 6.84
C ILE A 331 -0.95 1.00 6.54
N TRP A 332 -1.62 -0.14 6.65
CA TRP A 332 -0.94 -1.43 6.60
C TRP A 332 -0.75 -1.95 5.18
N GLU A 333 -1.79 -1.86 4.34
CA GLU A 333 -1.73 -2.41 2.97
C GLU A 333 -0.81 -1.61 2.06
N TYR A 334 -0.80 -0.29 2.20
CA TYR A 334 0.01 0.57 1.34
C TYR A 334 1.24 1.06 2.09
N LEU A 335 1.06 1.85 3.15
CA LEU A 335 2.18 2.54 3.80
C LEU A 335 3.19 1.54 4.37
N GLY A 336 2.73 0.50 5.07
CA GLY A 336 3.61 -0.57 5.54
C GLY A 336 4.30 -1.30 4.39
N THR A 337 3.54 -1.66 3.36
CA THR A 337 4.06 -2.40 2.21
C THR A 337 5.15 -1.66 1.44
N ILE A 338 5.02 -0.35 1.23
CA ILE A 338 6.02 0.48 0.53
C ILE A 338 7.08 1.08 1.48
N GLY A 339 7.00 0.76 2.77
CA GLY A 339 8.01 1.08 3.77
C GLY A 339 7.84 2.40 4.51
N VAL A 340 6.73 3.13 4.30
CA VAL A 340 6.45 4.45 4.92
C VAL A 340 6.30 4.33 6.43
N VAL A 341 5.67 3.26 6.91
CA VAL A 341 5.48 3.03 8.35
C VAL A 341 5.96 1.63 8.74
N ASP A 342 6.68 1.55 9.85
CA ASP A 342 6.89 0.27 10.51
C ASP A 342 5.57 -0.15 11.17
N VAL A 343 5.31 -1.45 11.25
CA VAL A 343 4.03 -1.98 11.74
C VAL A 343 4.26 -2.99 12.85
N ALA A 344 3.39 -2.96 13.85
CA ALA A 344 3.27 -3.99 14.87
C ALA A 344 1.85 -4.52 14.89
N PHE A 345 1.72 -5.83 14.87
CA PHE A 345 0.46 -6.53 14.72
C PHE A 345 0.51 -7.86 15.45
N THR A 346 -0.66 -8.43 15.68
CA THR A 346 -0.81 -9.81 16.14
C THR A 346 -1.32 -10.66 14.98
N ASP A 347 -0.94 -11.94 14.93
CA ASP A 347 -1.34 -12.84 13.85
C ASP A 347 -2.71 -13.46 14.05
N ASP A 348 -3.25 -13.38 15.27
CA ASP A 348 -4.51 -14.03 15.59
C ASP A 348 -5.72 -13.22 15.10
N GLU A 349 -6.67 -13.95 14.51
CA GLU A 349 -7.95 -13.45 14.03
C GLU A 349 -8.86 -13.02 15.18
N ASP A 350 -8.73 -13.67 16.35
CA ASP A 350 -9.52 -13.40 17.55
C ASP A 350 -9.05 -12.16 18.31
N ALA A 351 -7.87 -11.62 17.98
CA ALA A 351 -7.32 -10.42 18.60
C ALA A 351 -7.86 -9.09 17.99
N SER A 352 -8.83 -9.18 17.09
CA SER A 352 -9.46 -8.03 16.43
C SER A 352 -9.89 -6.96 17.44
N PHE A 353 -9.47 -5.71 17.22
CA PHE A 353 -9.91 -4.58 18.07
C PHE A 353 -11.39 -4.25 17.83
N VAL A 354 -11.91 -4.64 16.67
CA VAL A 354 -13.33 -4.58 16.42
C VAL A 354 -13.92 -5.75 17.17
N ASN A 355 -14.77 -5.49 18.17
CA ASN A 355 -15.61 -6.53 18.79
C ASN A 355 -16.70 -6.99 17.79
N ALA A 356 -16.24 -7.53 16.66
CA ALA A 356 -17.03 -8.00 15.54
C ALA A 356 -17.65 -9.36 15.82
N SER A 357 -17.27 -10.01 16.93
CA SER A 357 -17.85 -11.27 17.40
C SER A 357 -19.38 -11.18 17.56
N HIS A 358 -19.91 -9.98 17.79
CA HIS A 358 -21.35 -9.73 17.80
C HIS A 358 -22.03 -9.78 16.41
N TYR A 359 -21.25 -9.67 15.33
CA TYR A 359 -21.73 -9.50 13.96
C TYR A 359 -21.28 -10.62 13.01
N SER A 360 -20.15 -11.27 13.27
CA SER A 360 -19.58 -12.35 12.45
C SER A 360 -18.67 -13.27 13.27
N ASP A 361 -18.67 -14.56 12.95
CA ASP A 361 -17.73 -15.57 13.46
C ASP A 361 -16.36 -15.55 12.73
N GLU A 362 -16.11 -14.53 11.92
CA GLU A 362 -14.89 -14.34 11.12
C GLU A 362 -14.43 -12.89 11.24
N PRO A 363 -13.12 -12.59 11.14
CA PRO A 363 -12.63 -11.22 11.11
C PRO A 363 -13.25 -10.39 10.00
N VAL A 364 -13.42 -9.10 10.27
CA VAL A 364 -14.07 -8.17 9.34
C VAL A 364 -13.16 -7.91 8.14
N SER A 365 -11.85 -7.82 8.39
CA SER A 365 -10.85 -7.54 7.38
C SER A 365 -9.50 -8.22 7.67
N LEU A 366 -8.57 -8.12 6.71
CA LEU A 366 -7.18 -8.55 6.88
C LEU A 366 -6.38 -7.63 7.82
N PHE A 367 -6.97 -6.51 8.25
CA PHE A 367 -6.28 -5.42 8.97
C PHE A 367 -6.66 -5.33 10.45
N ASP A 368 -7.46 -6.30 10.91
CA ASP A 368 -8.07 -6.33 12.23
C ASP A 368 -7.04 -6.45 13.37
N GLY A 369 -5.87 -7.04 13.12
CA GLY A 369 -4.82 -7.18 14.14
C GLY A 369 -3.68 -6.18 14.03
N LEU A 370 -3.82 -5.07 13.29
CA LEU A 370 -2.88 -3.95 13.39
C LEU A 370 -2.99 -3.34 14.80
N LEU A 371 -1.87 -3.24 15.52
CA LEU A 371 -1.83 -2.74 16.90
C LEU A 371 -1.15 -1.39 16.97
N TYR A 372 0.03 -1.28 16.37
CA TYR A 372 0.82 -0.05 16.38
C TYR A 372 1.42 0.21 15.00
N PHE A 373 1.75 1.47 14.74
CA PHE A 373 2.62 1.85 13.64
C PHE A 373 3.66 2.87 14.11
N ARG A 374 4.77 2.97 13.37
CA ARG A 374 5.79 4.00 13.60
C ARG A 374 6.15 4.65 12.27
N ILE A 375 6.08 5.98 12.22
CA ILE A 375 6.58 6.73 11.06
C ILE A 375 8.09 6.71 11.13
N ASN A 376 8.71 6.00 10.18
CA ASN A 376 10.17 5.94 10.04
C ASN A 376 10.67 7.10 9.16
N ARG A 377 11.98 7.18 8.94
CA ARG A 377 12.61 8.27 8.18
C ARG A 377 12.14 8.36 6.73
N TRP A 378 11.78 7.23 6.12
CA TRP A 378 11.22 7.20 4.77
C TRP A 378 9.79 7.74 4.75
N GLY A 379 8.98 7.38 5.74
CA GLY A 379 7.66 7.94 5.92
C GLY A 379 7.66 9.43 6.23
N ALA A 380 8.55 9.89 7.10
CA ALA A 380 8.68 11.31 7.43
C ALA A 380 8.94 12.16 6.18
N PHE A 381 9.77 11.68 5.25
CA PHE A 381 9.98 12.33 3.96
C PHE A 381 8.71 12.31 3.09
N LEU A 382 8.08 11.16 2.92
CA LEU A 382 6.89 11.03 2.06
C LEU A 382 5.64 11.74 2.60
N LEU A 383 5.56 11.95 3.92
CA LEU A 383 4.48 12.68 4.60
C LEU A 383 4.79 14.18 4.74
N GLY A 384 5.92 14.67 4.22
CA GLY A 384 6.29 16.09 4.27
C GLY A 384 6.78 16.58 5.64
N GLN A 385 7.16 15.67 6.54
CA GLN A 385 7.74 15.99 7.85
C GLN A 385 9.27 16.18 7.78
N ALA A 386 9.91 15.76 6.69
CA ALA A 386 11.32 15.96 6.41
C ALA A 386 11.53 16.36 4.95
N ASP A 387 12.39 17.37 4.71
CA ASP A 387 12.65 17.90 3.36
C ASP A 387 13.50 16.96 2.49
N GLU A 388 14.32 16.12 3.11
CA GLU A 388 15.24 15.21 2.41
C GLU A 388 15.23 13.82 3.05
N TYR A 389 15.52 12.81 2.23
CA TYR A 389 15.68 11.43 2.68
C TYR A 389 17.10 10.90 2.47
N THR A 390 17.73 10.50 3.58
CA THR A 390 18.96 9.72 3.57
C THR A 390 18.70 8.33 4.17
N PRO A 391 18.94 7.23 3.43
CA PRO A 391 18.72 5.88 3.93
C PRO A 391 19.49 5.56 5.22
N ALA A 392 18.85 4.86 6.16
CA ALA A 392 19.49 4.45 7.42
C ALA A 392 20.73 3.57 7.22
N LYS A 393 20.75 2.72 6.18
CA LYS A 393 21.94 1.97 5.75
C LYS A 393 22.47 2.51 4.43
N PRO A 394 23.77 2.87 4.34
CA PRO A 394 24.34 3.36 3.09
C PRO A 394 24.25 2.27 2.02
N LYS A 395 23.95 2.68 0.78
CA LYS A 395 23.95 1.77 -0.38
C LYS A 395 25.27 1.00 -0.42
N GLN A 396 25.22 -0.32 -0.41
CA GLN A 396 26.41 -1.14 -0.66
C GLN A 396 26.92 -0.80 -2.06
N LYS A 397 28.14 -0.26 -2.12
CA LYS A 397 28.76 0.21 -3.36
C LYS A 397 29.19 -0.95 -4.26
N ALA A 398 29.58 -2.10 -3.70
CA ALA A 398 29.96 -3.27 -4.48
C ALA A 398 29.30 -4.53 -3.92
N LEU A 399 28.59 -5.27 -4.78
CA LEU A 399 27.91 -6.51 -4.43
C LEU A 399 28.72 -7.73 -4.86
N PHE A 400 29.54 -7.60 -5.91
CA PHE A 400 30.29 -8.70 -6.49
C PHE A 400 31.61 -8.24 -7.10
N LYS A 401 32.48 -9.21 -7.42
CA LYS A 401 33.66 -9.02 -8.25
C LYS A 401 33.54 -9.88 -9.51
N ILE A 402 33.76 -9.27 -10.67
CA ILE A 402 33.81 -9.96 -11.96
C ILE A 402 35.26 -10.33 -12.28
N ASP A 403 35.51 -11.59 -12.60
CA ASP A 403 36.82 -12.08 -13.02
C ASP A 403 37.00 -12.14 -14.55
N ALA A 404 38.14 -12.67 -15.00
CA ALA A 404 38.47 -12.77 -16.42
C ALA A 404 37.58 -13.78 -17.18
N ASP A 405 37.05 -14.77 -16.47
CA ASP A 405 36.18 -15.83 -16.99
C ASP A 405 34.69 -15.41 -16.98
N ARG A 406 34.42 -14.16 -16.61
CA ARG A 406 33.07 -13.56 -16.51
C ARG A 406 32.22 -14.21 -15.42
N GLN A 407 32.85 -14.76 -14.39
CA GLN A 407 32.17 -15.17 -13.17
C GLN A 407 32.07 -13.98 -12.21
N LEU A 408 30.87 -13.82 -11.63
CA LEU A 408 30.59 -12.88 -10.57
C LEU A 408 30.66 -13.63 -9.24
N HIS A 409 31.60 -13.21 -8.40
CA HIS A 409 31.77 -13.72 -7.04
C HIS A 409 31.10 -12.74 -6.06
N LEU A 410 30.07 -13.19 -5.35
CA LEU A 410 29.34 -12.35 -4.41
C LEU A 410 30.22 -11.94 -3.22
N LEU A 411 30.13 -10.66 -2.86
CA LEU A 411 30.83 -10.06 -1.72
C LEU A 411 29.88 -9.76 -0.55
N ALA A 412 28.57 -9.77 -0.82
CA ALA A 412 27.51 -9.52 0.14
C ALA A 412 26.24 -10.27 -0.29
N ASP A 413 25.31 -10.42 0.66
CA ASP A 413 24.00 -10.99 0.36
C ASP A 413 23.18 -10.02 -0.50
N LEU A 414 22.51 -10.56 -1.51
CA LEU A 414 21.71 -9.79 -2.44
C LEU A 414 20.32 -9.52 -1.90
N LEU A 415 19.86 -8.27 -2.00
CA LEU A 415 18.44 -7.97 -1.87
C LEU A 415 17.65 -8.65 -3.01
N PRO A 416 16.33 -8.92 -2.83
CA PRO A 416 15.57 -9.65 -3.84
C PRO A 416 15.58 -8.98 -5.22
N ASN A 417 15.51 -7.65 -5.28
CA ASN A 417 15.60 -6.90 -6.54
C ASN A 417 16.99 -7.03 -7.19
N GLU A 418 18.06 -7.04 -6.39
CA GLU A 418 19.44 -7.20 -6.89
C GLU A 418 19.67 -8.61 -7.42
N ARG A 419 19.11 -9.63 -6.73
CA ARG A 419 19.09 -11.02 -7.21
C ARG A 419 18.36 -11.14 -8.54
N LEU A 420 17.15 -10.59 -8.65
CA LEU A 420 16.37 -10.62 -9.89
C LEU A 420 17.09 -9.91 -11.05
N GLN A 421 17.77 -8.80 -10.79
CA GLN A 421 18.60 -8.12 -11.79
C GLN A 421 19.76 -9.02 -12.24
N LEU A 422 20.47 -9.62 -11.29
CA LEU A 422 21.62 -10.47 -11.58
C LEU A 422 21.20 -11.74 -12.35
N GLU A 423 20.10 -12.38 -11.97
CA GLU A 423 19.55 -13.57 -12.63
C GLU A 423 19.03 -13.31 -14.06
N ALA A 424 18.75 -12.05 -14.41
CA ALA A 424 18.43 -11.66 -15.78
C ALA A 424 19.66 -11.61 -16.71
N MET A 425 20.87 -11.61 -16.14
CA MET A 425 22.13 -11.49 -16.89
C MET A 425 23.06 -12.69 -16.70
N ALA A 426 22.86 -13.44 -15.61
CA ALA A 426 23.77 -14.48 -15.19
C ALA A 426 23.02 -15.73 -14.68
N GLU A 427 23.71 -16.86 -14.69
CA GLU A 427 23.23 -18.13 -14.16
C GLU A 427 23.94 -18.44 -12.86
N LEU A 428 23.19 -18.89 -11.86
CA LEU A 428 23.77 -19.36 -10.61
C LEU A 428 24.53 -20.67 -10.89
N VAL A 429 25.82 -20.71 -10.58
CA VAL A 429 26.68 -21.88 -10.74
C VAL A 429 26.94 -22.55 -9.40
N ASP A 430 27.11 -21.75 -8.36
CA ASP A 430 27.35 -22.16 -6.98
C ASP A 430 26.74 -21.11 -6.03
N GLU A 431 26.60 -21.39 -4.73
CA GLU A 431 25.86 -20.58 -3.76
C GLU A 431 26.21 -19.07 -3.79
N LYS A 432 27.47 -18.73 -4.08
CA LYS A 432 27.96 -17.35 -4.15
C LYS A 432 28.60 -16.98 -5.49
N THR A 433 28.39 -17.79 -6.52
CA THR A 433 29.04 -17.63 -7.83
C THR A 433 28.02 -17.70 -8.96
N TYR A 434 28.02 -16.66 -9.78
CA TYR A 434 27.19 -16.57 -10.98
C TYR A 434 28.05 -16.47 -12.23
N GLN A 435 27.60 -17.04 -13.34
CA GLN A 435 28.26 -16.94 -14.64
C GLN A 435 27.48 -15.97 -15.54
N LEU A 436 28.13 -14.90 -16.03
CA LEU A 436 27.49 -14.03 -17.03
C LEU A 436 27.16 -14.84 -18.29
N SER A 437 25.90 -14.73 -18.73
CA SER A 437 25.34 -15.49 -19.85
C SER A 437 24.92 -14.54 -20.97
N GLU A 438 25.51 -14.73 -22.15
CA GLU A 438 25.15 -13.97 -23.36
C GLU A 438 23.69 -14.19 -23.72
N MET A 439 23.22 -15.43 -23.63
CA MET A 439 21.84 -15.79 -23.91
C MET A 439 20.87 -15.03 -22.99
N LYS A 440 21.14 -15.00 -21.68
CA LYS A 440 20.31 -14.27 -20.71
C LYS A 440 20.30 -12.77 -20.96
N LEU A 441 21.46 -12.15 -21.16
CA LEU A 441 21.55 -10.72 -21.50
C LEU A 441 20.74 -10.36 -22.74
N LEU A 442 20.88 -11.15 -23.81
CA LEU A 442 20.13 -10.92 -25.05
C LEU A 442 18.62 -11.15 -24.87
N THR A 443 18.24 -12.19 -24.13
CA THR A 443 16.83 -12.49 -23.80
C THR A 443 16.20 -11.37 -22.95
N ALA A 444 16.97 -10.80 -22.02
CA ALA A 444 16.54 -9.67 -21.21
C ALA A 444 16.25 -8.44 -22.08
N VAL A 445 17.10 -8.15 -23.06
CA VAL A 445 16.89 -7.03 -23.99
C VAL A 445 15.74 -7.31 -24.96
N GLU A 446 15.63 -8.52 -25.49
CA GLU A 446 14.49 -8.93 -26.33
C GLU A 446 13.16 -8.80 -25.57
N SER A 447 13.20 -9.04 -24.26
CA SER A 447 12.07 -8.83 -23.36
C SER A 447 11.74 -7.35 -23.10
N GLY A 448 12.58 -6.41 -23.55
CA GLY A 448 12.35 -4.96 -23.50
C GLY A 448 13.26 -4.19 -22.55
N GLN A 449 14.19 -4.86 -21.84
CA GLN A 449 15.12 -4.19 -20.93
C GLN A 449 16.20 -3.41 -21.68
N SER A 450 16.69 -2.33 -21.08
CA SER A 450 17.80 -1.56 -21.64
C SER A 450 19.14 -2.24 -21.39
N PHE A 451 19.85 -2.57 -22.46
CA PHE A 451 21.22 -3.09 -22.39
C PHE A 451 22.18 -2.15 -21.66
N GLU A 452 22.03 -0.85 -21.90
CA GLU A 452 22.84 0.17 -21.23
C GLU A 452 22.62 0.12 -19.71
N GLN A 453 21.39 -0.02 -19.24
CA GLN A 453 21.09 -0.09 -17.80
C GLN A 453 21.63 -1.37 -17.16
N LEU A 454 21.57 -2.51 -17.86
CA LEU A 454 22.15 -3.77 -17.40
C LEU A 454 23.68 -3.64 -17.25
N THR A 455 24.35 -2.98 -18.19
CA THR A 455 25.81 -2.77 -18.11
C THR A 455 26.20 -1.73 -17.06
N ILE A 456 25.40 -0.68 -16.85
CA ILE A 456 25.55 0.28 -15.75
C ILE A 456 25.47 -0.44 -14.40
N PHE A 457 24.51 -1.35 -14.21
CA PHE A 457 24.42 -2.14 -12.99
C PHE A 457 25.68 -2.98 -12.74
N LEU A 458 26.15 -3.71 -13.75
CA LEU A 458 27.37 -4.51 -13.64
C LEU A 458 28.58 -3.64 -13.27
N GLY A 459 28.72 -2.47 -13.88
CA GLY A 459 29.78 -1.51 -13.57
C GLY A 459 29.67 -0.90 -12.17
N ALA A 460 28.46 -0.48 -11.79
CA ALA A 460 28.21 0.21 -10.53
C ALA A 460 28.32 -0.72 -9.31
N LYS A 461 27.98 -2.01 -9.46
CA LYS A 461 28.00 -3.00 -8.37
C LYS A 461 29.25 -3.89 -8.37
N HIS A 462 30.15 -3.74 -9.34
CA HIS A 462 31.45 -4.42 -9.39
C HIS A 462 32.48 -3.75 -8.47
N LYS A 463 33.25 -4.56 -7.74
CA LYS A 463 34.38 -4.07 -6.94
C LYS A 463 35.60 -3.76 -7.81
N GLY A 464 35.91 -2.47 -7.95
CA GLY A 464 37.12 -1.98 -8.60
C GLY A 464 36.89 -1.56 -10.05
N LYS A 465 37.97 -1.44 -10.83
CA LYS A 465 37.87 -1.12 -12.27
C LYS A 465 37.42 -2.36 -13.05
N MET A 466 36.53 -2.16 -14.01
CA MET A 466 36.08 -3.24 -14.91
C MET A 466 37.27 -3.74 -15.74
N LEU A 467 37.43 -5.06 -15.84
CA LEU A 467 38.49 -5.66 -16.66
C LEU A 467 38.27 -5.30 -18.14
N VAL A 468 39.38 -5.07 -18.85
CA VAL A 468 39.34 -4.72 -20.28
C VAL A 468 38.72 -5.85 -21.11
N SER A 469 38.95 -7.11 -20.75
CA SER A 469 38.33 -8.29 -21.39
C SER A 469 36.81 -8.24 -21.30
N VAL A 470 36.26 -8.02 -20.10
CA VAL A 470 34.81 -7.92 -19.85
C VAL A 470 34.21 -6.72 -20.58
N SER A 471 34.89 -5.56 -20.55
CA SER A 471 34.43 -4.35 -21.24
C SER A 471 34.38 -4.52 -22.76
N LYS A 472 35.40 -5.19 -23.35
CA LYS A 472 35.41 -5.53 -24.78
C LYS A 472 34.30 -6.51 -25.15
N TRP A 473 34.05 -7.50 -24.30
CA TRP A 473 32.96 -8.46 -24.49
C TRP A 473 31.59 -7.77 -24.49
N LEU A 474 31.29 -6.92 -23.49
CA LEU A 474 30.05 -6.14 -23.46
C LEU A 474 29.89 -5.23 -24.69
N SER A 475 30.96 -4.56 -25.10
CA SER A 475 30.96 -3.69 -26.29
C SER A 475 30.72 -4.47 -27.58
N GLN A 476 31.27 -5.68 -27.69
CA GLN A 476 31.04 -6.56 -28.84
C GLN A 476 29.59 -7.05 -28.87
N LEU A 477 29.04 -7.43 -27.72
CA LEU A 477 27.65 -7.86 -27.62
C LEU A 477 26.69 -6.73 -28.01
N GLN A 478 26.94 -5.50 -27.55
CA GLN A 478 26.17 -4.32 -27.95
C GLN A 478 26.17 -4.09 -29.47
N LYS A 479 27.32 -4.25 -30.14
CA LYS A 479 27.41 -4.16 -31.60
C LYS A 479 26.57 -5.25 -32.28
N ASN A 480 26.70 -6.49 -31.78
CA ASN A 480 26.02 -7.66 -32.35
C ASN A 480 24.49 -7.56 -32.26
N MET A 481 23.96 -6.92 -31.22
CA MET A 481 22.50 -6.77 -31.04
C MET A 481 21.78 -6.08 -32.20
N SER A 482 22.48 -5.21 -32.94
CA SER A 482 21.91 -4.47 -34.07
C SER A 482 22.30 -5.04 -35.44
N ALA A 483 23.06 -6.14 -35.45
CA ALA A 483 23.61 -6.73 -36.68
C ALA A 483 22.54 -7.43 -37.53
N PHE A 484 21.49 -7.95 -36.90
CA PHE A 484 20.36 -8.60 -37.57
C PHE A 484 19.08 -7.80 -37.32
N LYS A 485 18.28 -7.62 -38.37
CA LYS A 485 16.96 -6.96 -38.28
C LYS A 485 15.93 -7.84 -38.97
N GLU A 486 14.79 -8.03 -38.31
CA GLU A 486 13.66 -8.68 -38.94
C GLU A 486 13.10 -7.78 -40.05
N GLY A 487 13.01 -8.34 -41.26
CA GLY A 487 12.43 -7.67 -42.43
C GLY A 487 10.92 -7.85 -42.51
N GLU A 488 10.29 -7.33 -43.57
CA GLU A 488 8.86 -7.56 -43.81
C GLU A 488 8.53 -9.03 -44.03
N THR A 489 7.40 -9.49 -43.50
CA THR A 489 6.90 -10.85 -43.77
C THR A 489 6.57 -11.02 -45.25
N ALA A 490 7.03 -12.13 -45.84
CA ALA A 490 6.75 -12.47 -47.22
C ALA A 490 6.38 -13.95 -47.36
N VAL A 491 5.57 -14.25 -48.39
CA VAL A 491 5.18 -15.61 -48.75
C VAL A 491 6.09 -16.11 -49.86
N ILE A 492 6.68 -17.29 -49.64
CA ILE A 492 7.43 -18.03 -50.65
C ILE A 492 6.42 -18.80 -51.50
N ILE A 493 6.47 -18.58 -52.81
CA ILE A 493 5.61 -19.29 -53.78
C ILE A 493 6.50 -20.13 -54.67
N HIS A 494 6.28 -21.45 -54.63
CA HIS A 494 6.90 -22.39 -55.55
C HIS A 494 6.05 -22.54 -56.81
N LEU A 495 6.68 -22.31 -57.95
CA LEU A 495 6.10 -22.53 -59.27
C LEU A 495 6.24 -23.99 -59.65
N THR A 496 5.13 -24.61 -60.06
CA THR A 496 5.12 -26.02 -60.52
C THR A 496 5.98 -26.23 -61.76
N GLN A 497 6.16 -25.19 -62.59
CA GLN A 497 6.99 -25.22 -63.79
C GLN A 497 7.93 -24.00 -63.85
N PRO A 498 9.23 -24.18 -64.15
CA PRO A 498 10.19 -23.06 -64.20
C PRO A 498 9.86 -22.04 -65.30
N LYS A 499 9.14 -22.44 -66.34
CA LYS A 499 8.70 -21.55 -67.43
C LYS A 499 7.73 -20.46 -66.93
N LEU A 500 6.98 -20.70 -65.85
CA LEU A 500 6.05 -19.73 -65.26
C LEU A 500 6.77 -18.53 -64.63
N LEU A 501 8.07 -18.64 -64.39
CA LEU A 501 8.86 -17.52 -63.91
C LEU A 501 8.97 -16.39 -64.95
N LYS A 502 8.87 -16.74 -66.25
CA LYS A 502 8.83 -15.73 -67.32
C LYS A 502 7.57 -14.87 -67.24
N LEU A 503 6.44 -15.45 -66.79
CA LEU A 503 5.18 -14.73 -66.61
C LEU A 503 5.33 -13.63 -65.55
N SER A 504 5.95 -13.94 -64.41
CA SER A 504 6.15 -12.95 -63.33
C SER A 504 7.15 -11.85 -63.70
N GLN A 505 8.07 -12.12 -64.64
CA GLN A 505 9.03 -11.14 -65.15
C GLN A 505 8.47 -10.27 -66.29
N GLN A 506 7.65 -10.83 -67.18
CA GLN A 506 7.10 -10.13 -68.35
C GLN A 506 5.89 -9.26 -67.98
N ASP A 507 5.10 -9.68 -66.99
CA ASP A 507 3.98 -8.87 -66.50
C ASP A 507 4.48 -7.72 -65.61
N LYS A 508 4.37 -6.49 -66.13
CA LYS A 508 4.83 -5.26 -65.43
C LYS A 508 4.21 -5.07 -64.03
N ILE A 509 3.05 -5.68 -63.76
CA ILE A 509 2.37 -5.59 -62.47
C ILE A 509 2.91 -6.67 -61.52
N LEU A 510 2.97 -7.94 -61.94
CA LEU A 510 3.53 -9.02 -61.12
C LEU A 510 5.00 -8.76 -60.76
N ALA A 511 5.81 -8.25 -61.70
CA ALA A 511 7.23 -7.96 -61.48
C ALA A 511 7.47 -6.94 -60.35
N LYS A 512 6.52 -6.04 -60.08
CA LYS A 512 6.59 -5.07 -58.96
C LYS A 512 6.07 -5.64 -57.63
N LEU A 513 5.34 -6.75 -57.70
CA LEU A 513 4.67 -7.38 -56.57
C LEU A 513 5.45 -8.59 -56.02
N CYS A 514 6.38 -9.15 -56.79
CA CYS A 514 7.20 -10.28 -56.38
C CYS A 514 8.69 -10.07 -56.69
N GLN A 515 9.55 -10.76 -55.95
CA GLN A 515 10.99 -10.84 -56.23
C GLN A 515 11.36 -12.28 -56.57
N LYS A 516 12.21 -12.48 -57.58
CA LYS A 516 12.75 -13.80 -57.91
C LYS A 516 13.76 -14.24 -56.86
N ILE A 517 13.64 -15.47 -56.37
CA ILE A 517 14.67 -16.12 -55.54
C ILE A 517 15.54 -17.01 -56.42
N ASP A 518 14.93 -17.95 -57.14
CA ASP A 518 15.64 -18.93 -57.97
C ASP A 518 14.86 -19.26 -59.27
N GLY A 519 15.17 -20.38 -59.94
CA GLY A 519 14.52 -20.78 -61.20
C GLY A 519 13.06 -21.23 -61.07
N LYS A 520 12.54 -21.49 -59.87
CA LYS A 520 11.17 -21.96 -59.61
C LYS A 520 10.49 -21.25 -58.44
N THR A 521 11.15 -20.31 -57.79
CA THR A 521 10.66 -19.72 -56.53
C THR A 521 10.59 -18.21 -56.64
N ILE A 522 9.47 -17.65 -56.22
CA ILE A 522 9.26 -16.21 -56.10
C ILE A 522 8.85 -15.86 -54.67
N LEU A 523 9.31 -14.70 -54.21
CA LEU A 523 8.97 -14.11 -52.93
C LEU A 523 7.92 -13.02 -53.15
N VAL A 524 6.82 -13.04 -52.39
CA VAL A 524 5.78 -12.00 -52.45
C VAL A 524 5.60 -11.43 -51.04
N PRO A 525 5.91 -10.14 -50.80
CA PRO A 525 5.61 -9.50 -49.52
C PRO A 525 4.14 -9.71 -49.14
N SER A 526 3.85 -10.07 -47.88
CA SER A 526 2.50 -10.39 -47.42
C SER A 526 1.52 -9.23 -47.67
N SER A 527 2.01 -7.99 -47.56
CA SER A 527 1.29 -6.75 -47.89
C SER A 527 0.85 -6.67 -49.37
N LYS A 528 1.55 -7.35 -50.28
CA LYS A 528 1.32 -7.36 -51.73
C LYS A 528 0.59 -8.62 -52.21
N LEU A 529 0.43 -9.64 -51.36
CA LEU A 529 -0.09 -10.96 -51.73
C LEU A 529 -1.49 -10.91 -52.35
N THR A 530 -2.41 -10.11 -51.80
CA THR A 530 -3.77 -9.99 -52.34
C THR A 530 -3.78 -9.41 -53.76
N ARG A 531 -2.95 -8.38 -54.00
CA ARG A 531 -2.80 -7.77 -55.33
C ARG A 531 -2.16 -8.75 -56.31
N PHE A 532 -1.17 -9.52 -55.85
CA PHE A 532 -0.51 -10.56 -56.61
C PHE A 532 -1.49 -11.68 -57.05
N ARG A 533 -2.27 -12.23 -56.10
CA ARG A 533 -3.34 -13.22 -56.37
C ARG A 533 -4.36 -12.70 -57.38
N ARG A 534 -4.80 -11.44 -57.22
CA ARG A 534 -5.76 -10.82 -58.15
C ARG A 534 -5.19 -10.71 -59.56
N ARG A 535 -3.91 -10.32 -59.70
CA ARG A 535 -3.26 -10.24 -61.01
C ARG A 535 -3.06 -11.62 -61.63
N LEU A 536 -2.69 -12.63 -60.85
CA LEU A 536 -2.63 -14.01 -61.34
C LEU A 536 -3.99 -14.50 -61.86
N LYS A 537 -5.08 -14.26 -61.10
CA LYS A 537 -6.45 -14.61 -61.55
C LYS A 537 -6.81 -13.92 -62.86
N ALA A 538 -6.47 -12.64 -63.02
CA ALA A 538 -6.70 -11.91 -64.26
C ALA A 538 -5.90 -12.44 -65.46
N LEU A 539 -4.80 -13.16 -65.22
CA LEU A 539 -3.98 -13.84 -66.23
C LEU A 539 -4.38 -15.31 -66.42
N GLY A 540 -5.44 -15.79 -65.74
CA GLY A 540 -5.93 -17.17 -65.84
C GLY A 540 -5.23 -18.16 -64.91
N TYR A 541 -4.46 -17.70 -63.93
CA TYR A 541 -3.74 -18.56 -62.98
C TYR A 541 -4.35 -18.50 -61.58
N LEU A 542 -4.40 -19.64 -60.90
CA LEU A 542 -4.81 -19.74 -59.51
C LEU A 542 -3.60 -20.07 -58.64
N LEU A 543 -3.39 -19.27 -57.59
CA LEU A 543 -2.46 -19.59 -56.52
C LEU A 543 -3.27 -20.28 -55.41
N THR A 544 -3.18 -21.61 -55.37
CA THR A 544 -3.82 -22.48 -54.37
C THR A 544 -3.08 -22.45 -53.05
#